data_AF-A0A9C7UJ14-F1
#
_entry.id   AF-A0A9C7UJ14-F1
#
_cell.length_a   1.000
_cell.length_b   1.000
_cell.length_c   1.000
_cell.angle_alpha   90.00
_cell.angle_beta   90.00
_cell.angle_gamma   90.00
#
_symmetry.space_group_name_H-M   'P 1'
#
loop_
_entity.id
_entity.type
_entity.pdbx_description
1 polymer ?
#
loop_
_entity_poly.entity_id
_entity_poly.type
_entity_poly.pdbx_seq_one_letter_code
_entity_poly.pdbx_strand_id
1 'polypeptide(L)' 'MPVMLGDAVVAQKKSERLLELGIYAIGFFYPVVPQGKARIRVQISAGHTKDDLDKAVAAFASAYGEIAP' A
#
# COMPACT_ATOMS: atom_id res chain seq x y z
N MET A 1 1.43 -1.09 -10.22
CA MET A 1 0.00 -0.74 -10.20
C MET A 1 -0.30 0.20 -9.05
N PRO A 2 -1.13 1.24 -9.23
CA PRO A 2 -1.57 2.11 -8.14
C PRO A 2 -2.82 1.58 -7.43
N VAL A 3 -2.83 1.62 -6.09
CA VAL A 3 -4.00 1.29 -5.26
C VAL A 3 -4.55 2.58 -4.68
N MET A 4 -5.76 2.97 -5.07
CA MET A 4 -6.36 4.25 -4.72
C MET A 4 -6.97 4.19 -3.31
N LEU A 5 -6.60 5.15 -2.46
CA LEU A 5 -7.06 5.27 -1.08
C LEU A 5 -7.87 6.55 -0.82
N GLY A 6 -7.65 7.59 -1.63
CA GLY A 6 -8.36 8.86 -1.54
C GLY A 6 -7.83 9.75 -0.40
N ASP A 7 -7.79 9.23 0.81
CA ASP A 7 -7.35 9.94 2.02
C ASP A 7 -5.84 9.79 2.28
N ALA A 8 -5.17 10.92 2.60
CA ALA A 8 -3.73 10.97 2.83
C ALA A 8 -3.30 10.28 4.14
N VAL A 9 -4.08 10.45 5.22
CA VAL A 9 -3.82 9.84 6.54
C VAL A 9 -4.00 8.34 6.46
N VAL A 10 -5.05 7.88 5.78
CA VAL A 10 -5.28 6.44 5.54
C VAL A 10 -4.15 5.86 4.69
N ALA A 11 -3.69 6.58 3.66
CA ALA A 11 -2.57 6.14 2.84
C ALA A 11 -1.24 6.05 3.61
N GLN A 12 -0.98 7.00 4.50
CA GLN A 12 0.21 6.96 5.36
C GLN A 12 0.15 5.78 6.33
N LYS A 13 -0.93 5.63 7.10
CA LYS A 13 -1.08 4.54 8.07
C LYS A 13 -1.00 3.16 7.41
N LYS A 14 -1.61 2.99 6.24
CA LYS A 14 -1.53 1.73 5.49
C LYS A 14 -0.12 1.46 4.97
N SER A 15 0.60 2.49 4.53
CA SER A 15 1.99 2.36 4.08
C SER A 15 2.92 1.97 5.23
N GLU A 16 2.77 2.59 6.39
CA GLU A 16 3.50 2.24 7.62
C GLU A 16 3.19 0.81 8.05
N ARG A 17 1.91 0.42 8.06
CA ARG A 17 1.51 -0.94 8.43
C ARG A 17 2.04 -2.01 7.47
N LEU A 18 2.01 -1.74 6.17
CA LEU A 18 2.59 -2.63 5.17
C LEU A 18 4.10 -2.81 5.39
N LEU A 19 4.79 -1.73 5.77
CA LEU A 19 6.21 -1.78 6.09
C LEU A 19 6.50 -2.67 7.30
N GLU A 20 5.69 -2.57 8.37
CA GLU A 20 5.78 -3.46 9.53
C GLU A 20 5.56 -4.94 9.18
N LEU A 21 4.67 -5.20 8.22
CA LEU A 21 4.40 -6.54 7.69
C LEU A 21 5.48 -7.03 6.71
N GLY A 22 6.56 -6.27 6.51
CA GLY A 22 7.68 -6.61 5.64
C GLY A 22 7.49 -6.25 4.16
N ILE A 23 6.43 -5.51 3.82
CA ILE A 23 6.13 -5.07 2.45
C ILE A 23 6.46 -3.60 2.29
N TYR A 24 7.52 -3.32 1.55
CA TYR A 24 7.89 -1.94 1.22
C TYR A 24 6.97 -1.37 0.13
N ALA A 25 5.87 -0.74 0.54
CA ALA A 25 4.94 -0.07 -0.36
C ALA A 25 4.66 1.36 0.11
N ILE A 26 5.07 2.35 -0.69
CA ILE A 26 4.98 3.77 -0.34
C ILE A 26 3.64 4.36 -0.75
N GLY A 27 2.99 5.04 0.18
CA GLY A 27 1.84 5.92 -0.07
C GLY A 27 2.27 7.23 -0.72
N PHE A 28 1.65 7.56 -1.85
CA PHE A 28 1.71 8.88 -2.47
C PHE A 28 0.53 9.72 -2.01
N PHE A 29 0.83 10.90 -1.48
CA PHE A 29 -0.11 11.93 -1.08
C PHE A 29 0.43 13.31 -1.51
N TYR A 30 -0.30 14.37 -1.19
CA TYR A 30 0.11 15.74 -1.52
C TYR A 30 1.50 16.07 -0.92
N PRO A 31 2.43 16.69 -1.68
CA PRO A 31 2.26 17.38 -2.97
C PRO A 31 2.46 16.51 -4.22
N VAL A 32 2.84 15.23 -4.06
CA VAL A 32 3.19 14.33 -5.18
C VAL A 32 1.96 13.92 -6.00
N VAL A 33 0.79 13.84 -5.35
CA VAL A 33 -0.52 13.68 -6.00
C VAL A 33 -1.51 14.73 -5.48
N PRO A 34 -2.51 15.14 -6.28
CA PRO A 34 -3.53 16.09 -5.82
C PRO A 34 -4.21 15.63 -4.52
N GLN A 35 -4.64 16.58 -3.70
CA GLN A 35 -5.43 16.30 -2.50
C GLN A 35 -6.67 15.47 -2.85
N GLY A 36 -7.03 14.51 -2.00
CA GLY A 36 -8.14 13.57 -2.25
C GLY A 36 -7.84 12.44 -3.25
N LYS A 37 -6.60 12.35 -3.77
CA LYS A 37 -6.17 11.28 -4.69
C LYS A 37 -4.99 10.48 -4.15
N ALA A 38 -4.91 10.33 -2.82
CA ALA A 38 -3.86 9.53 -2.20
C ALA A 38 -3.91 8.07 -2.69
N ARG A 39 -2.75 7.48 -2.92
CA ARG A 39 -2.63 6.12 -3.50
C ARG A 39 -1.33 5.44 -3.10
N ILE A 40 -1.32 4.14 -2.92
CA ILE A 40 -0.10 3.35 -2.73
C ILE A 40 0.37 2.81 -4.08
N ARG A 41 1.65 2.91 -4.40
CA ARG A 41 2.20 2.32 -5.64
C ARG A 41 2.91 1.02 -5.34
N VAL A 42 2.49 -0.03 -6.02
CA VAL A 42 3.15 -1.35 -5.98
C VAL A 42 3.90 -1.55 -7.29
N GLN A 43 5.13 -2.02 -7.22
CA GLN A 43 5.91 -2.44 -8.38
C GLN A 43 6.23 -3.92 -8.25
N ILE A 44 5.75 -4.71 -9.21
CA ILE A 44 5.98 -6.14 -9.28
C ILE A 44 7.02 -6.35 -10.36
N SER A 45 8.02 -7.19 -10.08
CA SER A 45 9.07 -7.59 -11.00
C SER A 45 9.09 -9.12 -11.15
N ALA A 46 9.69 -9.62 -12.23
CA ALA A 46 9.82 -11.06 -12.48
C ALA A 46 10.66 -11.81 -11.43
N GLY A 47 11.36 -11.09 -10.53
CA GLY A 47 12.12 -11.68 -9.43
C GLY A 47 11.27 -12.10 -8.22
N HIS A 48 9.98 -11.76 -8.18
CA HIS A 48 9.10 -12.17 -7.08
C HIS A 48 8.62 -13.60 -7.30
N THR A 49 8.74 -14.42 -6.26
CA THR A 49 8.18 -15.77 -6.24
C THR A 49 6.68 -15.73 -5.93
N LYS A 50 5.98 -16.86 -6.12
CA LYS A 50 4.57 -16.94 -5.71
C LYS A 50 4.38 -16.68 -4.22
N ASP A 51 5.30 -17.15 -3.39
CA ASP A 51 5.25 -16.95 -1.95
C ASP A 51 5.40 -15.46 -1.56
N ASP A 52 6.23 -14.70 -2.29
CA ASP A 52 6.34 -13.25 -2.11
C ASP A 52 5.02 -12.54 -2.47
N LEU A 53 4.35 -13.00 -3.53
CA LEU A 53 3.05 -12.46 -3.94
C LEU A 53 1.97 -12.79 -2.93
N ASP A 54 1.92 -14.02 -2.42
CA ASP A 54 0.96 -14.45 -1.40
C ASP A 54 1.14 -13.68 -0.09
N LYS A 55 2.39 -13.50 0.35
CA LYS A 55 2.72 -12.63 1.50
C LYS A 55 2.28 -11.19 1.28
N ALA A 56 2.57 -10.63 0.11
CA ALA A 56 2.15 -9.27 -0.23
C ALA A 56 0.63 -9.15 -0.18
N VAL A 57 -0.11 -10.05 -0.82
CA VAL A 57 -1.57 -10.06 -0.83
C VAL A 57 -2.14 -10.17 0.59
N ALA A 58 -1.61 -11.07 1.42
CA ALA A 58 -2.04 -11.23 2.81
C ALA A 58 -1.78 -9.95 3.62
N ALA A 59 -0.62 -9.32 3.46
CA ALA A 59 -0.29 -8.08 4.13
C ALA A 59 -1.19 -6.92 3.68
N PHE A 60 -1.47 -6.82 2.39
CA PHE A 60 -2.44 -5.85 1.85
C PHE A 60 -3.84 -6.10 2.41
N ALA A 61 -4.31 -7.35 2.48
CA ALA A 61 -5.60 -7.68 3.07
C ALA A 61 -5.68 -7.29 4.56
N SER A 62 -4.64 -7.59 5.34
CA SER A 62 -4.56 -7.22 6.77
C SER A 62 -4.58 -5.70 6.95
N ALA A 63 -3.71 -4.98 6.24
CA ALA A 63 -3.63 -3.52 6.34
C ALA A 63 -4.92 -2.81 5.88
N TYR A 64 -5.67 -3.40 4.94
CA TYR A 64 -6.98 -2.87 4.53
C TYR A 64 -8.10 -3.21 5.51
N GLY A 65 -8.08 -4.38 6.14
CA GLY A 65 -9.08 -4.79 7.12
C GLY A 65 -8.93 -4.08 8.47
N GLU A 66 -7.69 -3.85 8.91
CA GLU A 66 -7.39 -3.13 10.17
C GLU A 66 -7.65 -1.63 10.06
N ILE A 67 -7.49 -1.07 8.86
CA ILE A 67 -7.61 0.36 8.59
C ILE A 67 -8.74 0.55 7.56
N ALA A 68 -9.97 0.39 8.03
CA ALA A 68 -11.18 0.75 7.29
C ALA A 68 -11.25 2.27 7.03
N PRO A 69 -11.88 2.72 5.92
CA PRO A 69 -11.95 4.13 5.52
C PRO A 69 -12.70 5.02 6.51
#